data_AF-A0A3N2AP00-F1
#
_entry.id   AF-A0A3N2AP00-F1
#
_cell.length_a   1.000
_cell.length_b   1.000
_cell.length_c   1.000
_cell.angle_alpha   90.00
_cell.angle_beta   90.00
_cell.angle_gamma   90.00
#
_symmetry.space_group_name_H-M   'P 1'
#
loop_
_entity.id
_entity.type
_entity.pdbx_description
1 polymer ?
#
loop_
_entity_poly.entity_id
_entity_poly.type
_entity_poly.pdbx_seq_one_letter_code
_entity_poly.pdbx_strand_id
1 'polypeptide(L)'
;MTDFDGTPQQHPVLVDPASRRGKAWTEEDYTDLMRGCRSDSDVVDIARRLGRSVQSVQSQLRRLLPADERHLPLDLALPRLRQLDMDGDYDWLGALAKRTPSPWDPNPLVVTDPDARGLGGLTDDELLSVALSIVISGQECPADLLRRIGRELRRRGMLEQLERGAAMAHREALDHLLELDWPYGAFTPGSEPAAWPM
;
A
#
# COMPACT_ATOMS: atom_id res chain seq x y z
N MET A 1 -29.55 -62.97 -36.19
CA MET A 1 -30.56 -62.33 -35.32
C MET A 1 -29.85 -62.02 -34.02
N THR A 2 -29.20 -60.88 -33.81
CA THR A 2 -29.29 -59.56 -34.47
C THR A 2 -27.93 -58.88 -34.26
N ASP A 3 -27.28 -58.42 -35.33
CA ASP A 3 -26.04 -57.66 -35.26
C ASP A 3 -26.32 -56.25 -34.71
N PHE A 4 -25.62 -55.88 -33.64
CA PHE A 4 -25.72 -54.57 -33.00
C PHE A 4 -24.61 -53.68 -33.56
N ASP A 5 -24.89 -53.07 -34.71
CA ASP A 5 -24.01 -52.09 -35.34
C ASP A 5 -24.09 -50.76 -34.57
N GLY A 6 -23.25 -50.63 -33.55
CA GLY A 6 -23.10 -49.44 -32.74
C GLY A 6 -22.24 -48.40 -33.46
N THR A 7 -22.78 -47.76 -34.50
CA THR A 7 -22.17 -46.56 -35.06
C THR A 7 -22.42 -45.40 -34.09
N PRO A 8 -21.40 -44.78 -33.48
CA PRO A 8 -21.62 -43.55 -32.74
C PRO A 8 -22.05 -42.47 -33.75
N GLN A 9 -23.31 -42.05 -33.67
CA GLN A 9 -23.79 -40.87 -34.37
C GLN A 9 -22.96 -39.67 -33.91
N GLN A 10 -21.93 -39.34 -34.69
CA GLN A 10 -21.23 -38.06 -34.58
C GLN A 10 -22.24 -36.98 -34.95
N HIS A 11 -22.84 -36.35 -33.93
CA HIS A 11 -23.48 -35.07 -34.12
C HIS A 11 -22.50 -34.12 -34.81
N PRO A 12 -22.90 -33.43 -35.90
CA PRO A 12 -22.03 -32.46 -36.54
C PRO A 12 -21.77 -31.35 -35.52
N VAL A 13 -20.55 -31.30 -35.00
CA VAL A 13 -20.05 -30.15 -34.24
C VAL A 13 -20.07 -29.01 -35.24
N LEU A 14 -21.05 -28.11 -35.11
CA LEU A 14 -21.02 -26.81 -35.78
C LEU A 14 -19.78 -26.08 -35.26
N VAL A 15 -18.66 -26.25 -35.96
CA VAL A 15 -17.44 -25.49 -35.74
C VAL A 15 -17.73 -24.08 -36.21
N ASP A 16 -18.06 -23.21 -35.27
CA ASP A 16 -18.25 -21.78 -35.52
C ASP A 16 -16.92 -21.18 -36.03
N PRO A 17 -16.87 -20.64 -37.27
CA PRO A 17 -15.63 -20.49 -38.04
C PRO A 17 -14.65 -19.38 -37.58
N ALA A 18 -14.76 -18.89 -36.34
CA ALA A 18 -13.78 -17.95 -35.79
C ALA A 18 -13.56 -18.09 -34.29
N SER A 19 -13.47 -19.34 -33.79
CA SER A 19 -13.09 -19.59 -32.39
C SER A 19 -11.75 -18.90 -32.04
N ARG A 20 -11.81 -17.75 -31.36
CA ARG A 20 -10.64 -16.98 -30.89
C ARG A 20 -10.06 -17.56 -29.58
N ARG A 21 -10.32 -18.83 -29.28
CA ARG A 21 -9.78 -19.48 -28.07
C ARG A 21 -8.25 -19.38 -28.04
N GLY A 22 -7.71 -18.98 -26.90
CA GLY A 22 -6.26 -18.82 -26.70
C GLY A 22 -5.63 -17.53 -27.24
N LYS A 23 -6.34 -16.72 -28.03
CA LYS A 23 -5.83 -15.41 -28.46
C LYS A 23 -5.83 -14.41 -27.31
N ALA A 24 -4.86 -13.50 -27.27
CA ALA A 24 -4.88 -12.37 -26.34
C ALA A 24 -6.16 -11.54 -26.50
N TRP A 25 -6.60 -10.89 -25.43
CA TRP A 25 -7.72 -9.93 -25.47
C TRP A 25 -7.19 -8.58 -25.96
N THR A 26 -7.82 -8.03 -26.99
CA THR A 26 -7.48 -6.71 -27.55
C THR A 26 -8.38 -5.63 -26.95
N GLU A 27 -7.98 -4.37 -27.10
CA GLU A 27 -8.81 -3.21 -26.73
C GLU A 27 -10.18 -3.22 -27.44
N GLU A 28 -10.20 -3.63 -28.71
CA GLU A 28 -11.42 -3.84 -29.48
C GLU A 28 -12.33 -4.92 -28.84
N ASP A 29 -11.76 -6.04 -28.38
CA ASP A 29 -12.52 -7.08 -27.68
C ASP A 29 -13.19 -6.51 -26.41
N TYR A 30 -12.51 -5.62 -25.66
CA TYR A 30 -13.08 -4.97 -24.46
C TYR A 30 -14.14 -3.92 -24.82
N THR A 31 -13.93 -3.15 -25.89
CA THR A 31 -14.92 -2.19 -26.39
C THR A 31 -16.22 -2.90 -26.78
N ASP A 32 -16.12 -4.01 -27.50
CA ASP A 32 -17.28 -4.82 -27.89
C ASP A 32 -17.97 -5.47 -26.68
N LEU A 33 -17.18 -5.89 -25.68
CA LEU A 33 -17.71 -6.42 -24.42
C LEU A 33 -18.48 -5.35 -23.63
N MET A 34 -17.95 -4.13 -23.52
CA MET A 34 -18.66 -3.00 -22.89
C MET A 34 -19.92 -2.61 -23.67
N ARG A 35 -19.87 -2.62 -25.01
CA ARG A 35 -21.07 -2.45 -25.84
C ARG A 35 -22.13 -3.51 -25.55
N GLY A 36 -21.69 -4.76 -25.38
CA GLY A 36 -22.54 -5.87 -24.95
C GLY A 36 -23.11 -5.72 -23.56
N CYS A 37 -22.42 -5.04 -22.64
CA CYS A 37 -22.95 -4.73 -21.30
C CYS A 37 -24.09 -3.70 -21.36
N ARG A 38 -23.96 -2.69 -22.23
CA ARG A 38 -24.96 -1.61 -22.43
C ARG A 38 -26.22 -2.08 -23.14
N SER A 39 -26.06 -3.00 -24.10
CA SER A 39 -27.19 -3.74 -24.65
C SER A 39 -27.66 -4.72 -23.58
N ASP A 40 -28.97 -4.93 -23.41
CA ASP A 40 -29.48 -5.84 -22.38
C ASP A 40 -29.20 -7.34 -22.67
N SER A 41 -28.10 -7.63 -23.39
CA SER A 41 -27.61 -8.96 -23.75
C SER A 41 -27.06 -9.71 -22.54
N ASP A 42 -27.39 -10.99 -22.44
CA ASP A 42 -26.82 -11.84 -21.42
C ASP A 42 -25.35 -12.20 -21.72
N VAL A 43 -24.67 -12.82 -20.75
CA VAL A 43 -23.25 -13.21 -20.90
C VAL A 43 -23.05 -14.24 -22.03
N VAL A 44 -24.04 -15.08 -22.31
CA VAL A 44 -23.95 -16.13 -23.34
C VAL A 44 -23.97 -15.51 -24.73
N ASP A 45 -24.83 -14.52 -24.95
CA ASP A 45 -24.94 -13.78 -26.19
C ASP A 45 -23.68 -12.93 -26.45
N ILE A 46 -23.15 -12.28 -25.39
CA ILE A 46 -21.87 -11.56 -25.48
C ILE A 46 -20.74 -12.51 -25.86
N ALA A 47 -20.66 -13.69 -25.24
CA ALA A 47 -19.65 -14.70 -25.55
C ALA A 47 -19.73 -15.22 -26.98
N ARG A 48 -20.95 -15.50 -27.46
CA ARG A 48 -21.21 -15.93 -28.84
C ARG A 48 -20.73 -14.85 -29.83
N ARG A 49 -21.12 -13.60 -29.60
CA ARG A 49 -20.73 -12.46 -30.46
C ARG A 49 -19.22 -12.25 -30.54
N LEU A 50 -18.52 -12.40 -29.41
CA LEU A 50 -17.06 -12.27 -29.36
C LEU A 50 -16.30 -13.51 -29.88
N GLY A 51 -16.99 -14.63 -30.13
CA GLY A 51 -16.35 -15.90 -30.47
C GLY A 51 -15.46 -16.45 -29.34
N ARG A 52 -15.83 -16.19 -28.08
CA ARG A 52 -15.09 -16.59 -26.87
C ARG A 52 -15.96 -17.50 -25.97
N SER A 53 -15.33 -18.18 -25.01
CA SER A 53 -16.08 -18.97 -24.03
C SER A 53 -16.74 -18.08 -22.97
N VAL A 54 -17.90 -18.51 -22.45
CA VAL A 54 -18.63 -17.83 -21.36
C VAL A 54 -17.73 -17.59 -20.15
N GLN A 55 -16.97 -18.59 -19.73
CA GLN A 55 -16.04 -18.47 -18.58
C GLN A 55 -14.94 -17.42 -18.82
N SER A 56 -14.44 -17.30 -20.06
CA SER A 56 -13.45 -16.29 -20.43
C SER A 56 -14.06 -14.89 -20.34
N VAL A 57 -15.28 -14.71 -20.85
CA VAL A 57 -16.04 -13.44 -20.76
C VAL A 57 -16.30 -13.07 -19.30
N GLN A 58 -16.81 -14.00 -18.49
CA GLN A 58 -17.03 -13.77 -17.04
C GLN A 58 -15.74 -13.35 -16.31
N SER A 59 -14.63 -13.99 -16.65
CA SER A 59 -13.33 -13.64 -16.07
C SER A 59 -12.89 -12.22 -16.46
N GLN A 60 -13.16 -11.79 -17.70
CA GLN A 60 -12.87 -10.41 -18.11
C GLN A 60 -13.84 -9.39 -17.53
N LEU A 61 -15.13 -9.70 -17.45
CA LEU A 61 -16.12 -8.83 -16.79
C LEU A 61 -15.66 -8.49 -15.37
N ARG A 62 -15.21 -9.48 -14.60
CA ARG A 62 -14.66 -9.22 -13.26
C ARG A 62 -13.40 -8.35 -13.27
N ARG A 63 -12.57 -8.40 -14.30
CA ARG A 63 -11.37 -7.54 -14.41
C ARG A 63 -11.70 -6.09 -14.75
N LEU A 64 -12.83 -5.85 -15.40
CA LEU A 64 -13.31 -4.50 -15.73
C LEU A 64 -13.99 -3.81 -14.55
N LEU A 65 -14.31 -4.53 -13.48
CA LEU A 65 -14.76 -3.92 -12.24
C LEU A 65 -13.64 -3.10 -11.57
N PRO A 66 -14.01 -2.08 -10.78
CA PRO A 66 -13.09 -1.39 -9.89
C PRO A 66 -12.31 -2.38 -9.02
N ALA A 67 -11.04 -2.09 -8.75
CA ALA A 67 -10.12 -3.05 -8.12
C ALA A 67 -10.62 -3.59 -6.77
N ASP A 68 -11.29 -2.74 -6.00
CA ASP A 68 -11.94 -3.02 -4.72
C ASP A 68 -13.18 -3.91 -4.86
N GLU A 69 -13.86 -3.91 -6.01
CA GLU A 69 -15.07 -4.71 -6.27
C GLU A 69 -14.79 -6.04 -7.00
N ARG A 70 -13.53 -6.34 -7.38
CA ARG A 70 -13.18 -7.57 -8.12
C ARG A 70 -13.35 -8.86 -7.31
N HIS A 71 -13.66 -8.77 -6.03
CA HIS A 71 -13.97 -9.91 -5.17
C HIS A 71 -15.41 -10.42 -5.36
N LEU A 72 -16.25 -9.66 -6.08
CA LEU A 72 -17.65 -10.04 -6.29
C LEU A 72 -17.77 -11.39 -7.03
N PRO A 73 -18.82 -12.18 -6.69
CA PRO A 73 -19.23 -13.36 -7.45
C PRO A 73 -19.39 -13.07 -8.95
N LEU A 74 -19.04 -14.05 -9.80
CA LEU A 74 -19.01 -13.87 -11.26
C LEU A 74 -20.39 -13.54 -11.87
N ASP A 75 -21.45 -14.05 -11.26
CA ASP A 75 -22.86 -13.80 -11.59
C ASP A 75 -23.28 -12.35 -11.30
N LEU A 76 -22.62 -11.67 -10.35
CA LEU A 76 -22.89 -10.27 -10.02
C LEU A 76 -22.03 -9.27 -10.82
N ALA A 77 -21.01 -9.75 -11.54
CA ALA A 77 -20.09 -8.88 -12.27
C ALA A 77 -20.79 -8.10 -13.40
N LEU A 78 -21.63 -8.76 -14.21
CA LEU A 78 -22.34 -8.10 -15.32
C LEU A 78 -23.38 -7.08 -14.82
N PRO A 79 -24.29 -7.42 -13.88
CA PRO A 79 -25.20 -6.43 -13.30
C PRO A 79 -24.49 -5.23 -12.68
N ARG A 80 -23.36 -5.47 -11.99
CA ARG A 80 -22.58 -4.39 -11.37
C ARG A 80 -21.94 -3.47 -12.41
N LEU A 81 -21.37 -4.03 -13.48
CA LEU A 81 -20.81 -3.24 -14.58
C LEU A 81 -21.87 -2.37 -15.26
N ARG A 82 -23.08 -2.89 -15.44
CA ARG A 82 -24.21 -2.10 -15.99
C ARG A 82 -24.60 -0.93 -15.10
N GLN A 83 -24.56 -1.12 -13.77
CA GLN A 83 -24.81 -0.03 -12.83
C GLN A 83 -23.73 1.05 -12.89
N LEU A 84 -22.46 0.64 -12.98
CA LEU A 84 -21.33 1.57 -13.07
C LEU A 84 -21.34 2.37 -14.37
N ASP A 85 -21.70 1.75 -15.48
CA ASP A 85 -21.73 2.35 -16.82
C ASP A 85 -23.11 2.92 -17.19
N MET A 86 -24.00 3.14 -16.22
CA MET A 86 -25.36 3.65 -16.43
C MET A 86 -25.36 5.01 -17.16
N ASP A 87 -24.42 5.89 -16.81
CA ASP A 87 -24.26 7.21 -17.42
C ASP A 87 -23.31 7.18 -18.65
N GLY A 88 -22.76 6.01 -18.98
CA GLY A 88 -21.89 5.78 -20.13
C GLY A 88 -20.48 6.39 -20.03
N ASP A 89 -20.13 6.95 -18.87
CA ASP A 89 -18.87 7.64 -18.58
C ASP A 89 -17.90 6.79 -17.74
N TYR A 90 -18.24 5.51 -17.49
CA TYR A 90 -17.40 4.63 -16.72
C TYR A 90 -16.05 4.34 -17.42
N ASP A 91 -14.96 4.77 -16.78
CA ASP A 91 -13.59 4.55 -17.25
C ASP A 91 -13.12 3.11 -16.98
N TRP A 92 -13.62 2.19 -17.78
CA TRP A 92 -13.26 0.77 -17.72
C TRP A 92 -11.79 0.52 -18.12
N LEU A 93 -11.16 1.41 -18.90
CA LEU A 93 -9.74 1.34 -19.23
C LEU A 93 -8.88 1.65 -17.99
N GLY A 94 -9.21 2.73 -17.28
CA GLY A 94 -8.59 3.07 -16.01
C GLY A 94 -8.80 1.98 -14.95
N ALA A 95 -9.98 1.37 -14.91
CA ALA A 95 -10.22 0.20 -14.07
C ALA A 95 -9.29 -0.96 -14.45
N LEU A 96 -9.19 -1.33 -15.73
CA LEU A 96 -8.33 -2.42 -16.20
C LEU A 96 -6.83 -2.17 -15.91
N ALA A 97 -6.39 -0.91 -15.98
CA ALA A 97 -5.02 -0.51 -15.67
C ALA A 97 -4.68 -0.66 -14.18
N LYS A 98 -5.67 -0.56 -13.27
CA LYS A 98 -5.46 -0.81 -11.84
C LYS A 98 -5.19 -2.30 -11.60
N ARG A 99 -4.01 -2.60 -11.08
CA ARG A 99 -3.62 -3.98 -10.71
C ARG A 99 -4.45 -4.44 -9.50
N THR A 100 -5.01 -5.65 -9.55
CA THR A 100 -5.55 -6.28 -8.33
C THR A 100 -4.38 -6.54 -7.40
N PRO A 101 -4.36 -6.01 -6.16
CA PRO A 101 -3.31 -6.32 -5.20
C PRO A 101 -3.29 -7.83 -4.96
N SER A 102 -2.13 -8.47 -5.13
CA SER A 102 -1.99 -9.88 -4.78
C SER A 102 -1.89 -10.01 -3.25
N PRO A 103 -2.49 -11.03 -2.62
CA PRO A 103 -2.24 -11.34 -1.20
C PRO A 103 -0.75 -11.63 -0.91
N TRP A 104 0.01 -11.97 -1.94
CA TRP A 104 1.45 -12.20 -1.90
C TRP A 104 2.28 -11.02 -2.41
N ASP A 105 1.65 -9.89 -2.78
CA ASP A 105 2.40 -8.66 -2.95
C ASP A 105 2.91 -8.26 -1.56
N PRO A 106 4.23 -8.22 -1.34
CA PRO A 106 4.76 -7.71 -0.10
C PRO A 106 4.41 -6.22 -0.04
N ASN A 107 3.40 -5.92 0.78
CA ASN A 107 2.93 -4.59 1.15
C ASN A 107 2.02 -3.92 0.09
N PRO A 108 0.75 -3.57 0.42
CA PRO A 108 0.06 -2.58 -0.39
C PRO A 108 0.90 -1.32 -0.31
N LEU A 109 1.22 -0.76 -1.47
CA LEU A 109 1.84 0.55 -1.57
C LEU A 109 0.99 1.54 -0.75
N VAL A 110 1.44 1.81 0.49
CA VAL A 110 1.46 3.18 1.00
C VAL A 110 1.91 3.98 -0.21
N VAL A 111 1.07 4.90 -0.66
CA VAL A 111 1.48 5.92 -1.60
C VAL A 111 2.69 6.57 -0.94
N THR A 112 3.89 6.08 -1.25
CA THR A 112 5.12 6.72 -0.83
C THR A 112 5.13 7.96 -1.66
N ASP A 113 4.57 9.02 -1.08
CA ASP A 113 5.00 10.36 -1.32
C ASP A 113 6.53 10.28 -1.50
N PRO A 114 7.11 10.76 -2.60
CA PRO A 114 8.56 10.82 -2.74
C PRO A 114 9.23 11.56 -1.56
N ASP A 115 8.46 12.33 -0.77
CA ASP A 115 8.90 12.91 0.50
C ASP A 115 8.97 11.91 1.68
N ALA A 116 8.41 10.71 1.57
CA ALA A 116 8.41 9.66 2.60
C ALA A 116 9.73 8.88 2.69
N ARG A 117 10.81 9.33 2.04
CA ARG A 117 12.16 8.76 2.20
C ARG A 117 13.06 9.66 3.03
N GLY A 118 13.76 9.07 3.99
CA GLY A 118 14.64 9.79 4.91
C GLY A 118 13.84 10.51 6.00
N LEU A 119 14.21 11.74 6.35
CA LEU A 119 13.58 12.49 7.44
C LEU A 119 12.07 12.76 7.23
N GLY A 120 11.63 12.90 5.97
CA GLY A 120 10.21 13.11 5.66
C GLY A 120 9.34 11.85 5.86
N GLY A 121 9.97 10.67 5.93
CA GLY A 121 9.29 9.40 6.25
C GLY A 121 9.18 9.10 7.74
N LEU A 122 9.83 9.88 8.60
CA LEU A 122 9.69 9.73 10.05
C LEU A 122 8.33 10.25 10.50
N THR A 123 7.73 9.57 11.47
CA THR A 123 6.62 10.12 12.24
C THR A 123 7.08 11.36 13.02
N ASP A 124 6.13 12.19 13.45
CA ASP A 124 6.43 13.40 14.21
C ASP A 124 7.21 13.06 15.50
N ASP A 125 6.79 12.02 16.23
CA ASP A 125 7.46 11.58 17.45
C ASP A 125 8.89 11.08 17.19
N GLU A 126 9.12 10.33 16.12
CA GLU A 126 10.45 9.86 15.73
C GLU A 126 11.36 11.01 15.31
N LEU A 127 10.86 11.95 14.51
CA LEU A 127 11.61 13.12 14.08
C LEU A 127 11.99 14.00 15.27
N LEU A 128 11.06 14.21 16.21
CA LEU A 128 11.29 14.96 17.43
C LEU A 128 12.33 14.28 18.32
N SER A 129 12.25 12.96 18.46
CA SER A 129 13.21 12.17 19.24
C SER A 129 14.62 12.25 18.68
N VAL A 130 14.78 12.18 17.35
CA VAL A 130 16.07 12.35 16.67
C VAL A 130 16.61 13.76 16.88
N ALA A 131 15.77 14.79 16.70
CA ALA A 131 16.18 16.17 16.89
C ALA A 131 16.61 16.46 18.34
N LEU A 132 15.85 15.98 19.32
CA LEU A 132 16.19 16.09 20.74
C LEU A 132 17.51 15.38 21.07
N SER A 133 17.72 14.18 20.55
CA SER A 133 18.97 13.43 20.76
C SER A 133 20.20 14.20 20.26
N ILE A 134 20.08 14.87 19.11
CA ILE A 134 21.18 15.70 18.58
C ILE A 134 21.44 16.91 19.48
N VAL A 135 20.38 17.59 19.95
CA VAL A 135 20.51 18.74 20.85
C VAL A 135 21.12 18.36 22.19
N ILE A 136 20.66 17.26 22.78
CA ILE A 136 21.09 16.81 24.12
C ILE A 136 22.51 16.24 24.08
N SER A 137 22.85 15.45 23.07
CA SER A 137 24.16 14.78 22.98
C SER A 137 25.33 15.73 22.75
N GLY A 138 25.05 16.94 22.24
CA GLY A 138 26.07 17.96 21.94
C GLY A 138 27.12 17.50 20.92
N GLN A 139 26.87 16.41 20.20
CA GLN A 139 27.81 15.85 19.24
C GLN A 139 27.91 16.73 17.98
N GLU A 140 29.09 16.75 17.36
CA GLU A 140 29.28 17.42 16.08
C GLU A 140 28.45 16.71 15.00
N CYS A 141 27.34 17.33 14.62
CA CYS A 141 26.48 16.87 13.54
C CYS A 141 26.85 17.62 12.24
N PRO A 142 26.95 16.93 11.09
CA PRO A 142 27.15 17.60 9.81
C PRO A 142 26.11 18.70 9.57
N ALA A 143 26.57 19.89 9.16
CA ALA A 143 25.70 21.07 9.00
C ALA A 143 24.53 20.82 8.03
N ASP A 144 24.72 20.00 7.01
CA ASP A 144 23.67 19.66 6.06
C ASP A 144 22.57 18.79 6.68
N LEU A 145 22.91 17.90 7.60
CA LEU A 145 21.91 17.10 8.33
C LEU A 145 21.08 18.00 9.25
N LEU A 146 21.71 18.93 9.98
CA LEU A 146 21.02 19.91 10.81
C LEU A 146 20.06 20.78 10.00
N ARG A 147 20.49 21.26 8.83
CA ARG A 147 19.62 22.05 7.93
C ARG A 147 18.42 21.25 7.45
N ARG A 148 18.61 19.96 7.13
CA ARG A 148 17.52 19.09 6.68
C ARG A 148 16.50 18.82 7.79
N ILE A 149 16.98 18.51 9.00
CA ILE A 149 16.11 18.33 10.18
C ILE A 149 15.36 19.62 10.51
N GLY A 150 16.05 20.76 10.55
CA GLY A 150 15.43 22.05 10.84
C GLY A 150 14.38 22.48 9.80
N ARG A 151 14.62 22.18 8.51
CA ARG A 151 13.62 22.41 7.45
C ARG A 151 12.38 21.56 7.68
N GLU A 152 12.57 20.29 8.02
CA GLU A 152 11.47 19.35 8.19
C GLU A 152 10.63 19.69 9.44
N LEU A 153 11.27 20.00 10.56
CA LEU A 153 10.57 20.47 11.78
C LEU A 153 9.79 21.77 11.53
N ARG A 154 10.34 22.71 10.76
CA ARG A 154 9.65 23.95 10.40
C ARG A 154 8.45 23.66 9.49
N ARG A 155 8.61 22.77 8.51
CA ARG A 155 7.53 22.34 7.60
C ARG A 155 6.34 21.77 8.38
N ARG A 156 6.60 21.07 9.48
CA ARG A 156 5.58 20.44 10.33
C ARG A 156 5.15 21.30 11.55
N GLY A 157 5.71 22.49 11.73
CA GLY A 157 5.36 23.37 12.85
C GLY A 157 5.82 22.87 14.22
N MET A 158 6.86 22.03 14.27
CA MET A 158 7.30 21.32 15.50
C MET A 158 8.40 22.04 16.30
N LEU A 159 8.79 23.26 15.92
CA LEU A 159 9.90 23.97 16.57
C LEU A 159 9.65 24.23 18.06
N GLU A 160 8.43 24.63 18.43
CA GLU A 160 8.06 24.88 19.83
C GLU A 160 8.06 23.59 20.67
N GLN A 161 7.78 22.44 20.06
CA GLN A 161 7.82 21.15 20.74
C GLN A 161 9.26 20.73 21.00
N LEU A 162 10.16 20.97 20.03
CA LEU A 162 11.60 20.73 20.21
C LEU A 162 12.18 21.62 21.32
N GLU A 163 11.85 22.92 21.33
CA GLU A 163 12.32 23.86 22.35
C GLU A 163 11.88 23.42 23.76
N ARG A 164 10.59 23.07 23.92
CA ARG A 164 10.07 22.57 25.19
C ARG A 164 10.73 21.25 25.61
N GLY A 165 10.88 20.31 24.69
CA GLY A 165 11.53 19.03 24.97
C GLY A 165 13.00 19.20 25.36
N ALA A 166 13.73 20.08 24.69
CA ALA A 166 15.12 20.36 25.01
C ALA A 166 15.27 21.04 26.38
N ALA A 167 14.39 21.99 26.71
CA ALA A 167 14.38 22.64 28.02
C ALA A 167 14.08 21.65 29.15
N MET A 168 13.15 20.71 28.92
CA MET A 168 12.82 19.65 29.89
C MET A 168 13.99 18.68 30.08
N ALA A 169 14.57 18.18 29.00
CA ALA A 169 15.72 17.27 29.07
C ALA A 169 16.95 17.93 29.72
N HIS A 170 17.18 19.22 29.44
CA HIS A 170 18.26 19.96 30.11
C HIS A 170 18.01 20.12 31.61
N ARG A 171 16.75 20.38 32.01
CA ARG A 171 16.38 20.43 33.43
C ARG A 171 16.59 19.09 34.12
N GLU A 172 16.13 17.99 33.52
CA GLU A 172 16.33 16.64 34.06
C GLU A 172 17.82 16.30 34.19
N ALA A 173 18.64 16.69 33.22
CA ALA A 173 20.09 16.50 33.30
C ALA A 173 20.73 17.32 34.43
N LEU A 174 20.27 18.55 34.67
CA LEU A 174 20.70 19.39 35.79
C LEU A 174 20.25 18.81 37.13
N ASP A 175 18.99 18.39 37.24
CA ASP A 175 18.45 17.77 38.45
C ASP A 175 19.24 16.49 38.77
N HIS A 176 19.53 15.65 37.77
CA HIS A 176 20.35 14.46 37.97
C HIS A 176 21.77 14.80 38.42
N LEU A 177 22.39 15.85 37.87
CA LEU A 177 23.73 16.30 38.30
C LEU A 177 23.72 16.87 39.72
N LEU A 178 22.67 17.59 40.12
CA LEU A 178 22.49 18.13 41.46
C LEU A 178 22.08 17.06 42.49
N GLU A 179 21.37 16.01 42.07
CA GLU A 179 21.12 14.82 42.89
C GLU A 179 22.38 13.96 43.05
N LEU A 180 23.30 14.03 42.06
CA LEU A 180 24.65 13.46 42.13
C LEU A 180 25.62 14.27 43.00
N ASP A 181 25.15 15.35 43.65
CA ASP A 181 25.87 16.07 44.71
C ASP A 181 25.94 15.15 45.96
N TRP A 182 26.78 14.12 45.98
CA TRP A 182 28.24 14.08 46.11
C TRP A 182 28.60 13.77 47.57
N PRO A 183 29.14 12.58 47.88
CA PRO A 183 29.40 12.12 49.25
C PRO A 183 30.64 12.79 49.90
N TYR A 184 30.93 14.06 49.61
CA TYR A 184 31.85 14.86 50.43
C TYR A 184 31.07 15.65 51.48
N GLY A 185 30.43 14.90 52.37
CA GLY A 185 29.67 15.42 53.49
C GLY A 185 30.01 14.75 54.82
N ALA A 186 31.27 14.37 55.06
CA ALA A 186 31.78 14.13 56.42
C ALA A 186 33.33 14.11 56.47
N PHE A 187 34.02 15.11 55.91
CA PHE A 187 35.35 15.41 56.46
C PHE A 187 35.10 16.10 57.81
N THR A 188 35.00 15.31 58.87
CA THR A 188 35.02 15.84 60.22
C THR A 188 36.44 16.37 60.45
N PRO A 189 36.64 17.67 60.74
CA PRO A 189 37.94 18.16 61.15
C PRO A 189 38.26 17.50 62.50
N GLY A 190 39.02 16.40 62.46
CA GLY A 190 39.33 15.58 63.64
C GLY A 190 39.54 14.08 63.38
N SER A 191 39.19 13.55 62.20
CA SER A 191 39.51 12.15 61.88
C SER A 191 40.98 12.01 61.45
N GLU A 192 41.79 11.36 62.28
CA GLU A 192 43.18 10.98 61.98
C GLU A 192 43.28 10.23 60.65
N PRO A 193 44.29 10.54 59.80
CA PRO A 193 44.53 9.77 58.59
C PRO A 193 44.97 8.35 58.98
N ALA A 194 44.15 7.36 58.61
CA ALA A 194 44.52 5.96 58.74
C ALA A 194 45.84 5.71 57.99
N ALA A 195 46.84 5.25 58.73
CA ALA A 195 48.12 4.85 58.19
C ALA A 195 47.91 3.74 57.15
N TRP A 196 48.39 4.00 55.93
CA TRP A 196 48.41 2.99 54.87
C TRP A 196 49.50 1.95 55.19
N PRO A 197 49.20 0.64 55.11
CA PRO A 197 50.22 -0.39 55.28
C PRO A 197 51.18 -0.33 54.08
N MET A 198 52.48 -0.24 54.38
CA MET A 198 53.55 -0.44 53.38
C MET A 198 53.64 -1.91 52.96
#